data_AF-A0A931FGB9-F1
#
_entry.id   AF-A0A931FGB9-F1
#
_cell.length_a   1.000
_cell.length_b   1.000
_cell.length_c   1.000
_cell.angle_alpha   90.00
_cell.angle_beta   90.00
_cell.angle_gamma   90.00
#
_symmetry.space_group_name_H-M   'P 1'
#
loop_
_entity.id
_entity.type
_entity.pdbx_description
1 polymer ?
#
loop_
_entity_poly.entity_id
_entity_poly.type
_entity_poly.pdbx_seq_one_letter_code
_entity_poly.pdbx_strand_id
1 'polypeptide(L)'
;MGRTRTVLFRAGTAAAVLLLAAACSSSGGSSSGSPSASATSGAASGAPASSAPANPSGSAAAAACGSSVPYTVSGSGPADVKTAAQQVAANYNKFFDPATSDVAKVALLQNGVKFTPVLLAFGKDPQAAQTTVGVTKVDFTGATTAKVTYNVCLSGAEALPNSTGQSVNENGIWKVADTTLCGLLQLKAGSTPIPGCS
;
A
#
# COMPACT_ATOMS: atom_id res chain seq x y z
N MET A 1 -39.42 -14.63 -24.04
CA MET A 1 -39.62 -15.94 -23.40
C MET A 1 -38.30 -16.36 -22.77
N GLY A 2 -38.00 -16.14 -21.49
CA GLY A 2 -38.79 -16.46 -20.31
C GLY A 2 -38.34 -17.81 -19.76
N ARG A 3 -37.19 -17.87 -19.07
CA ARG A 3 -36.80 -19.02 -18.23
C ARG A 3 -36.17 -18.53 -16.92
N THR A 4 -37.07 -18.28 -15.99
CA THR A 4 -36.86 -18.15 -14.55
C THR A 4 -36.21 -19.43 -14.00
N ARG A 5 -35.09 -19.29 -13.27
CA ARG A 5 -34.64 -20.29 -12.30
C ARG A 5 -34.23 -19.58 -11.01
N THR A 6 -35.22 -19.48 -10.13
CA THR A 6 -35.12 -19.31 -8.68
C THR A 6 -34.37 -20.49 -8.06
N VAL A 7 -34.03 -20.39 -6.75
CA VAL A 7 -33.60 -21.46 -5.79
C VAL A 7 -32.08 -21.37 -5.50
N LEU A 8 -31.53 -21.11 -4.30
CA LEU A 8 -31.95 -21.18 -2.89
C LEU A 8 -31.13 -20.20 -2.03
N PHE A 9 -31.77 -19.42 -1.16
CA PHE A 9 -31.15 -18.84 0.04
C PHE A 9 -30.90 -19.94 1.06
N ARG A 10 -29.66 -20.11 1.53
CA ARG A 10 -29.35 -20.92 2.72
C ARG A 10 -29.13 -20.00 3.91
N ALA A 11 -30.06 -20.09 4.86
CA ALA A 11 -29.99 -19.49 6.17
C ALA A 11 -29.26 -20.41 7.17
N GLY A 12 -28.53 -19.80 8.10
CA GLY A 12 -28.37 -20.27 9.48
C GLY A 12 -27.13 -21.12 9.81
N THR A 13 -26.28 -20.59 10.70
CA THR A 13 -25.88 -21.10 12.05
C THR A 13 -24.65 -20.31 12.51
N ALA A 14 -24.75 -19.46 13.54
CA ALA A 14 -24.63 -19.75 14.98
C ALA A 14 -23.19 -19.62 15.51
N ALA A 15 -23.11 -19.16 16.75
CA ALA A 15 -22.00 -18.50 17.42
C ALA A 15 -20.82 -19.40 17.85
N ALA A 16 -19.65 -18.79 18.06
CA ALA A 16 -18.74 -19.16 19.15
C ALA A 16 -17.74 -18.03 19.46
N VAL A 17 -17.84 -17.50 20.68
CA VAL A 17 -16.84 -16.67 21.36
C VAL A 17 -15.80 -17.61 21.97
N LEU A 18 -14.50 -17.29 21.87
CA LEU A 18 -13.48 -17.81 22.79
C LEU A 18 -12.31 -16.81 22.89
N LEU A 19 -12.22 -16.18 24.06
CA LEU A 19 -11.10 -15.40 24.59
C LEU A 19 -10.01 -16.36 25.08
N LEU A 20 -8.74 -16.07 24.78
CA LEU A 20 -7.61 -16.44 25.65
C LEU A 20 -6.53 -15.36 25.59
N ALA A 21 -6.31 -14.72 26.73
CA ALA A 21 -5.14 -13.93 27.07
C ALA A 21 -4.16 -14.81 27.87
N ALA A 22 -2.86 -14.71 27.61
CA ALA A 22 -1.81 -15.04 28.57
C ALA A 22 -0.49 -14.35 28.17
N ALA A 23 0.11 -13.69 29.15
CA ALA A 23 1.33 -12.89 29.07
C ALA A 23 2.56 -13.69 29.51
N CYS A 24 3.75 -13.16 29.15
CA CYS A 24 5.10 -13.35 29.74
C CYS A 24 5.61 -14.82 29.88
N SER A 25 6.88 -15.16 30.10
CA SER A 25 8.10 -14.46 30.49
C SER A 25 9.33 -15.36 30.22
N SER A 26 10.52 -14.76 30.31
CA SER A 26 11.88 -15.24 30.03
C SER A 26 12.41 -16.44 30.85
N SER A 27 13.42 -17.13 30.32
CA SER A 27 14.51 -17.86 31.03
C SER A 27 15.61 -18.16 29.98
N GLY A 28 16.90 -17.81 30.09
CA GLY A 28 17.77 -17.73 31.25
C GLY A 28 18.61 -19.02 31.32
N GLY A 29 19.87 -18.99 30.85
CA GLY A 29 20.75 -20.18 30.86
C GLY A 29 22.14 -19.93 30.30
N SER A 30 23.00 -19.27 31.09
CA SER A 30 24.45 -19.19 30.89
C SER A 30 25.11 -20.49 31.35
N SER A 31 26.12 -21.00 30.62
CA SER A 31 27.20 -21.80 31.22
C SER A 31 28.44 -21.85 30.32
N SER A 32 29.56 -21.64 30.99
CA SER A 32 30.92 -21.31 30.57
C SER A 32 31.69 -22.49 29.99
N GLY A 33 32.70 -22.20 29.15
CA GLY A 33 33.79 -23.15 28.88
C GLY A 33 34.60 -22.84 27.61
N SER A 34 35.76 -22.21 27.78
CA SER A 34 36.91 -22.32 26.85
C SER A 34 37.90 -23.31 27.48
N PRO A 35 38.72 -24.08 26.72
CA PRO A 35 39.90 -23.49 26.05
C PRO A 35 40.42 -24.17 24.76
N SER A 36 41.35 -23.45 24.11
CA SER A 36 42.55 -23.87 23.36
C SER A 36 42.52 -24.79 22.12
N ALA A 37 42.90 -24.15 20.99
CA ALA A 37 44.06 -24.42 20.14
C ALA A 37 44.16 -25.69 19.24
N SER A 38 44.28 -25.38 17.93
CA SER A 38 45.21 -25.94 16.92
C SER A 38 45.09 -27.41 16.49
N ALA A 39 44.72 -27.66 15.23
CA ALA A 39 45.67 -28.01 14.15
C ALA A 39 45.01 -28.66 12.91
N THR A 40 45.57 -28.30 11.76
CA THR A 40 45.80 -29.06 10.52
C THR A 40 44.63 -29.52 9.61
N SER A 41 44.66 -28.91 8.41
CA SER A 41 44.66 -29.49 7.06
C SER A 41 43.65 -30.57 6.66
N GLY A 42 42.87 -30.26 5.62
CA GLY A 42 42.19 -31.24 4.79
C GLY A 42 41.47 -30.58 3.62
N ALA A 43 42.17 -30.42 2.49
CA ALA A 43 41.56 -30.06 1.22
C ALA A 43 40.85 -31.29 0.63
N ALA A 44 39.60 -31.14 0.18
CA ALA A 44 39.09 -31.81 -1.01
C ALA A 44 37.68 -31.31 -1.38
N SER A 45 37.64 -30.72 -2.57
CA SER A 45 36.55 -30.62 -3.53
C SER A 45 35.24 -31.38 -3.23
N GLY A 46 34.14 -30.63 -3.20
CA GLY A 46 32.79 -31.14 -3.34
C GLY A 46 31.87 -29.99 -3.77
N ALA A 47 31.35 -30.07 -4.99
CA ALA A 47 30.59 -29.03 -5.68
C ALA A 47 29.39 -28.49 -4.87
N PRO A 48 29.07 -27.18 -4.92
CA PRO A 48 27.76 -26.74 -4.51
C PRO A 48 26.76 -27.20 -5.58
N ALA A 49 25.88 -28.12 -5.19
CA ALA A 49 24.66 -28.41 -5.91
C ALA A 49 23.94 -27.10 -6.23
N SER A 50 23.60 -26.92 -7.51
CA SER A 50 22.75 -25.82 -7.99
C SER A 50 21.44 -25.84 -7.21
N SER A 51 21.37 -25.01 -6.17
CA SER A 51 20.11 -24.61 -5.57
C SER A 51 19.46 -23.69 -6.59
N ALA A 52 18.59 -24.25 -7.42
CA ALA A 52 17.72 -23.48 -8.28
C ALA A 52 17.00 -22.43 -7.42
N PRO A 53 17.03 -21.13 -7.78
CA PRO A 53 16.24 -20.15 -7.07
C PRO A 53 14.77 -20.54 -7.25
N ALA A 54 14.09 -20.86 -6.15
CA ALA A 54 12.65 -20.95 -6.10
C ALA A 54 12.10 -19.60 -6.56
N ASN A 55 11.42 -19.58 -7.71
CA ASN A 55 10.68 -18.42 -8.20
C ASN A 55 9.66 -17.97 -7.14
N PRO A 56 9.79 -16.77 -6.53
CA PRO A 56 8.76 -16.22 -5.67
C PRO A 56 7.88 -15.27 -6.49
N SER A 57 7.29 -15.74 -7.59
CA SER A 57 6.44 -14.89 -8.45
C SER A 57 5.09 -14.52 -7.80
N GLY A 58 4.78 -15.05 -6.61
CA GLY A 58 3.63 -14.62 -5.81
C GLY A 58 3.95 -13.62 -4.70
N SER A 59 5.23 -13.40 -4.36
CA SER A 59 5.63 -12.67 -3.14
C SER A 59 6.14 -11.25 -3.42
N ALA A 60 6.72 -11.00 -4.59
CA ALA A 60 7.20 -9.67 -4.96
C ALA A 60 6.05 -8.70 -5.28
N ALA A 61 4.97 -9.20 -5.88
CA ALA A 61 3.82 -8.38 -6.28
C ALA A 61 3.01 -7.88 -5.07
N ALA A 62 2.82 -8.74 -4.06
CA ALA A 62 2.23 -8.35 -2.77
C ALA A 62 3.13 -7.43 -1.92
N ALA A 63 4.44 -7.38 -2.22
CA ALA A 63 5.39 -6.49 -1.53
C ALA A 63 5.47 -5.09 -2.15
N ALA A 64 5.01 -4.91 -3.39
CA ALA A 64 5.11 -3.64 -4.13
C ALA A 64 3.91 -2.71 -3.90
N CYS A 65 2.75 -3.26 -3.53
CA CYS A 65 1.50 -2.51 -3.31
C CYS A 65 0.80 -2.89 -2.01
N GLY A 66 0.04 -1.94 -1.47
CA GLY A 66 -0.68 -2.08 -0.21
C GLY A 66 -0.10 -1.26 0.94
N SER A 67 -0.78 -1.32 2.08
CA SER A 67 -0.45 -0.50 3.25
C SER A 67 0.79 -0.96 4.02
N SER A 68 1.31 -2.16 3.74
CA SER A 68 2.49 -2.74 4.40
C SER A 68 3.78 -2.60 3.60
N VAL A 69 3.75 -1.87 2.47
CA VAL A 69 4.94 -1.64 1.65
C VAL A 69 5.94 -0.81 2.47
N PRO A 70 7.20 -1.26 2.62
CA PRO A 70 8.22 -0.47 3.27
C PRO A 70 8.46 0.80 2.47
N TYR A 71 8.47 1.94 3.15
CA TYR A 71 8.72 3.24 2.53
C TYR A 71 9.81 4.00 3.27
N THR A 72 10.50 4.85 2.52
CA THR A 72 11.49 5.78 3.07
C THR A 72 10.84 7.12 3.36
N VAL A 73 11.34 7.81 4.38
CA VAL A 73 10.87 9.15 4.76
C VAL A 73 12.05 10.11 4.70
N SER A 74 11.86 11.24 4.05
CA SER A 74 12.85 12.32 3.96
C SER A 74 12.18 13.69 4.06
N GLY A 75 13.00 14.74 4.13
CA GLY A 75 12.52 16.11 4.26
C GLY A 75 12.13 16.49 5.69
N SER A 76 11.64 17.72 5.84
CA SER A 76 11.27 18.30 7.14
C SER A 76 10.11 19.28 6.97
N GLY A 77 9.51 19.71 8.07
CA GLY A 77 8.39 20.66 8.06
C GLY A 77 7.32 20.31 9.07
N PRO A 78 6.70 19.12 9.02
CA PRO A 78 5.72 18.71 10.02
C PRO A 78 6.40 18.53 11.38
N ALA A 79 5.69 18.88 12.46
CA ALA A 79 6.20 18.74 13.83
C ALA A 79 6.53 17.28 14.19
N ASP A 80 5.73 16.33 13.69
CA ASP A 80 5.99 14.89 13.78
C ASP A 80 6.03 14.29 12.37
N VAL A 81 7.24 14.20 11.82
CA VAL A 81 7.52 13.67 10.49
C VAL A 81 7.11 12.20 10.37
N LYS A 82 7.29 11.40 11.42
CA LYS A 82 7.00 9.96 11.37
C LYS A 82 5.50 9.70 11.32
N THR A 83 4.75 10.35 12.21
CA THR A 83 3.28 10.24 12.26
C THR A 83 2.66 10.82 10.98
N ALA A 84 3.16 11.97 10.51
CA ALA A 84 2.73 12.55 9.24
C ALA A 84 2.96 11.58 8.07
N ALA A 85 4.13 10.96 7.97
CA ALA A 85 4.44 10.05 6.86
C ALA A 85 3.56 8.79 6.90
N GLN A 86 3.28 8.25 8.09
CA GLN A 86 2.34 7.15 8.26
C GLN A 86 0.94 7.52 7.78
N GLN A 87 0.45 8.72 8.14
CA GLN A 87 -0.86 9.21 7.69
C GLN A 87 -0.89 9.41 6.17
N VAL A 88 0.14 10.02 5.58
CA VAL A 88 0.27 10.17 4.11
C VAL A 88 0.18 8.80 3.44
N ALA A 89 1.00 7.83 3.85
CA ALA A 89 1.04 6.50 3.25
C ALA A 89 -0.31 5.77 3.38
N ALA A 90 -0.92 5.79 4.57
CA ALA A 90 -2.21 5.15 4.82
C ALA A 90 -3.34 5.79 3.99
N ASN A 91 -3.39 7.11 3.93
CA ASN A 91 -4.43 7.84 3.20
C ASN A 91 -4.26 7.71 1.68
N TYR A 92 -3.02 7.67 1.17
CA TYR A 92 -2.76 7.34 -0.24
C TYR A 92 -3.29 5.96 -0.58
N ASN A 93 -2.91 4.95 0.21
CA ASN A 93 -3.39 3.58 0.02
C ASN A 93 -4.92 3.53 0.03
N LYS A 94 -5.56 4.15 1.03
CA LYS A 94 -7.02 4.19 1.15
C LYS A 94 -7.68 4.90 -0.02
N PHE A 95 -7.13 6.02 -0.50
CA PHE A 95 -7.73 6.77 -1.61
C PHE A 95 -7.78 5.93 -2.90
N PHE A 96 -6.72 5.19 -3.21
CA PHE A 96 -6.66 4.35 -4.41
C PHE A 96 -7.27 2.96 -4.23
N ASP A 97 -7.52 2.51 -3.00
CA ASP A 97 -8.14 1.23 -2.73
C ASP A 97 -9.57 1.18 -3.31
N PRO A 98 -9.91 0.14 -4.09
CA PRO A 98 -11.22 0.04 -4.75
C PRO A 98 -12.35 -0.23 -3.75
N ALA A 99 -12.05 -0.75 -2.56
CA ALA A 99 -13.02 -0.98 -1.49
C ALA A 99 -13.35 0.30 -0.70
N THR A 100 -12.59 1.39 -0.88
CA THR A 100 -12.89 2.66 -0.23
C THR A 100 -14.09 3.34 -0.89
N SER A 101 -15.11 3.67 -0.09
CA SER A 101 -16.31 4.39 -0.55
C SER A 101 -15.99 5.75 -1.19
N ASP A 102 -16.83 6.22 -2.11
CA ASP A 102 -16.66 7.51 -2.78
C ASP A 102 -16.60 8.69 -1.80
N VAL A 103 -17.42 8.67 -0.75
CA VAL A 103 -17.43 9.69 0.31
C VAL A 103 -16.08 9.75 1.03
N ALA A 104 -15.49 8.61 1.34
CA ALA A 104 -14.17 8.54 1.95
C ALA A 104 -13.08 9.02 0.98
N LYS A 105 -13.17 8.67 -0.32
CA LYS A 105 -12.24 9.18 -1.35
C LYS A 105 -12.31 10.70 -1.48
N VAL A 106 -13.52 11.27 -1.47
CA VAL A 106 -13.73 12.74 -1.46
C VAL A 106 -13.09 13.39 -0.23
N ALA A 107 -13.20 12.78 0.96
CA ALA A 107 -12.60 13.31 2.19
C ALA A 107 -11.06 13.22 2.19
N LEU A 108 -10.49 12.22 1.51
CA LEU A 108 -9.05 11.98 1.39
C LEU A 108 -8.39 12.74 0.25
N LEU A 109 -9.16 13.48 -0.56
CA LEU A 109 -8.68 14.25 -1.70
C LEU A 109 -8.74 15.74 -1.39
N GLN A 110 -7.65 16.45 -1.69
CA GLN A 110 -7.62 17.90 -1.69
C GLN A 110 -8.71 18.44 -2.62
N ASN A 111 -9.48 19.42 -2.17
CA ASN A 111 -10.61 19.95 -2.95
C ASN A 111 -11.63 18.87 -3.39
N GLY A 112 -11.72 17.73 -2.69
CA GLY A 112 -12.38 16.53 -3.18
C GLY A 112 -13.84 16.71 -3.62
N VAL A 113 -14.57 17.65 -3.02
CA VAL A 113 -15.96 17.97 -3.43
C VAL A 113 -16.05 18.36 -4.90
N LYS A 114 -15.05 19.08 -5.43
CA LYS A 114 -14.98 19.46 -6.86
C LYS A 114 -14.79 18.26 -7.79
N PHE A 115 -14.22 17.17 -7.27
CA PHE A 115 -13.90 15.96 -8.02
C PHE A 115 -14.93 14.84 -7.82
N THR A 116 -15.98 15.05 -7.01
CA THR A 116 -17.08 14.10 -6.81
C THR A 116 -17.59 13.46 -8.11
N PRO A 117 -17.92 14.19 -9.20
CA PRO A 117 -18.42 13.56 -10.42
C PRO A 117 -17.38 12.65 -11.08
N VAL A 118 -16.11 13.03 -11.03
CA VAL A 118 -15.00 12.23 -11.58
C VAL A 118 -14.77 10.98 -10.73
N LEU A 119 -14.74 11.11 -9.41
CA LEU A 119 -14.58 9.97 -8.49
C LEU A 119 -15.72 8.96 -8.65
N LEU A 120 -16.96 9.44 -8.81
CA LEU A 120 -18.12 8.59 -9.06
C LEU A 120 -18.02 7.83 -10.40
N ALA A 121 -17.52 8.50 -11.44
CA ALA A 121 -17.27 7.87 -12.73
C ALA A 121 -16.15 6.81 -12.64
N PHE A 122 -15.08 7.09 -11.91
CA PHE A 122 -14.00 6.12 -11.65
C PHE A 122 -14.48 4.91 -10.86
N GLY A 123 -15.39 5.09 -9.90
CA GLY A 123 -16.00 3.97 -9.18
C GLY A 123 -16.78 2.99 -10.07
N LYS A 124 -17.10 3.38 -11.31
CA LYS A 124 -17.76 2.53 -12.32
C LYS A 124 -16.79 1.92 -13.33
N ASP A 125 -15.53 2.36 -13.34
CA ASP A 125 -14.51 1.87 -14.27
C ASP A 125 -13.97 0.51 -13.79
N PRO A 126 -14.06 -0.57 -14.60
CA PRO A 126 -13.62 -1.90 -14.19
C PRO A 126 -12.11 -1.97 -13.96
N GLN A 127 -11.29 -1.12 -14.60
CA GLN A 127 -9.86 -1.08 -14.31
C GLN A 127 -9.58 -0.40 -12.96
N ALA A 128 -10.32 0.65 -12.60
CA ALA A 128 -10.22 1.27 -11.29
C ALA A 128 -10.53 0.29 -10.15
N ALA A 129 -11.47 -0.65 -10.36
CA ALA A 129 -11.79 -1.72 -9.40
C ALA A 129 -10.63 -2.70 -9.13
N GLN A 130 -9.60 -2.70 -9.99
CA GLN A 130 -8.41 -3.54 -9.86
C GLN A 130 -7.18 -2.74 -9.40
N THR A 131 -7.30 -1.42 -9.29
CA THR A 131 -6.16 -0.55 -8.99
C THR A 131 -5.89 -0.53 -7.49
N THR A 132 -4.65 -0.73 -7.10
CA THR A 132 -4.15 -0.43 -5.74
C THR A 132 -2.83 0.33 -5.88
N VAL A 133 -2.37 0.95 -4.80
CA VAL A 133 -1.05 1.57 -4.78
C VAL A 133 -0.21 1.06 -3.62
N GLY A 134 1.09 1.26 -3.69
CA GLY A 134 2.02 1.11 -2.56
C GLY A 134 2.93 2.31 -2.50
N VAL A 135 2.92 3.03 -1.37
CA VAL A 135 3.84 4.16 -1.17
C VAL A 135 5.23 3.61 -0.87
N THR A 136 6.25 4.13 -1.55
CA THR A 136 7.66 3.74 -1.39
C THR A 136 8.53 4.88 -0.88
N LYS A 137 8.09 6.13 -1.04
CA LYS A 137 8.76 7.30 -0.47
C LYS A 137 7.77 8.41 -0.11
N VAL A 138 7.99 9.03 1.05
CA VAL A 138 7.36 10.30 1.45
C VAL A 138 8.46 11.32 1.70
N ASP A 139 8.47 12.40 0.91
CA ASP A 139 9.44 13.49 1.01
C ASP A 139 8.73 14.79 1.38
N PHE A 140 8.92 15.27 2.61
CA PHE A 140 8.30 16.51 3.06
C PHE A 140 9.01 17.72 2.49
N THR A 141 8.28 18.50 1.69
CA THR A 141 8.75 19.74 1.06
C THR A 141 8.38 20.98 1.88
N GLY A 142 7.59 20.82 2.95
CA GLY A 142 7.18 21.87 3.87
C GLY A 142 6.28 21.35 4.98
N ALA A 143 5.78 22.25 5.84
CA ALA A 143 4.94 21.88 6.99
C ALA A 143 3.62 21.21 6.58
N THR A 144 3.10 21.54 5.40
CA THR A 144 1.79 21.08 4.90
C THR A 144 1.85 20.45 3.52
N THR A 145 3.04 20.16 2.98
CA THR A 145 3.22 19.58 1.65
C THR A 145 4.26 18.46 1.65
N ALA A 146 3.97 17.41 0.87
CA ALA A 146 4.88 16.29 0.66
C ALA A 146 4.82 15.81 -0.79
N LYS A 147 5.96 15.41 -1.34
CA LYS A 147 6.05 14.58 -2.55
C LYS A 147 5.96 13.12 -2.14
N VAL A 148 5.21 12.35 -2.92
CA VAL A 148 4.97 10.93 -2.68
C VAL A 148 5.44 10.15 -3.90
N THR A 149 6.26 9.12 -3.69
CA THR A 149 6.56 8.11 -4.69
C THR A 149 5.78 6.85 -4.35
N TYR A 150 5.11 6.29 -5.33
CA TYR A 150 4.26 5.12 -5.17
C TYR A 150 4.28 4.24 -6.42
N ASN A 151 3.97 2.97 -6.22
CA ASN A 151 3.74 2.02 -7.29
C ASN A 151 2.25 1.88 -7.51
N VAL A 152 1.82 1.75 -8.76
CA VAL A 152 0.43 1.42 -9.11
C VAL A 152 0.39 -0.05 -9.50
N CYS A 153 -0.51 -0.80 -8.88
CA CYS A 153 -0.75 -2.19 -9.22
C CYS A 153 -2.14 -2.39 -9.80
N LEU A 154 -2.26 -3.31 -10.76
CA LEU A 154 -3.51 -3.78 -11.32
C LEU A 154 -3.66 -5.26 -10.97
N SER A 155 -4.73 -5.61 -10.27
CA SER A 155 -4.97 -6.98 -9.78
C SER A 155 -3.80 -7.54 -8.97
N GLY A 156 -3.13 -6.69 -8.20
CA GLY A 156 -1.99 -7.05 -7.36
C GLY A 156 -0.65 -7.11 -8.08
N ALA A 157 -0.60 -7.00 -9.41
CA ALA A 157 0.65 -6.92 -10.17
C ALA A 157 1.05 -5.47 -10.41
N GLU A 158 2.33 -5.15 -10.21
CA GLU A 158 2.87 -3.80 -10.46
C GLU A 158 2.76 -3.44 -11.94
N ALA A 159 2.06 -2.35 -12.24
CA ALA A 159 1.77 -1.87 -13.57
C ALA A 159 2.51 -0.55 -13.87
N LEU A 160 2.60 0.36 -12.90
CA LEU A 160 3.38 1.60 -13.01
C LEU A 160 4.28 1.78 -11.78
N PRO A 161 5.56 1.36 -11.86
CA PRO A 161 6.51 1.56 -10.78
C PRO A 161 6.93 3.03 -10.68
N ASN A 162 7.31 3.48 -9.48
CA ASN A 162 7.91 4.80 -9.23
C ASN A 162 7.08 6.00 -9.72
N SER A 163 5.75 5.85 -9.71
CA SER A 163 4.84 6.96 -9.98
C SER A 163 5.02 8.06 -8.93
N THR A 164 4.90 9.31 -9.35
CA THR A 164 5.04 10.47 -8.48
C THR A 164 3.72 11.18 -8.27
N GLY A 165 3.54 11.73 -7.08
CA GLY A 165 2.38 12.48 -6.68
C GLY A 165 2.71 13.42 -5.54
N GLN A 166 1.67 14.06 -5.01
CA GLN A 166 1.77 14.98 -3.89
C GLN A 166 0.70 14.68 -2.84
N SER A 167 0.99 15.07 -1.61
CA SER A 167 0.06 15.10 -0.50
C SER A 167 0.09 16.47 0.16
N VAL A 168 -1.06 16.94 0.61
CA VAL A 168 -1.21 18.21 1.33
C VAL A 168 -1.88 17.97 2.67
N ASN A 169 -1.47 18.70 3.70
CA ASN A 169 -2.15 18.69 4.98
C ASN A 169 -3.24 19.78 4.99
N GLU A 170 -4.49 19.36 5.07
CA GLU A 170 -5.63 20.26 5.28
C GLU A 170 -6.28 19.93 6.61
N ASN A 171 -6.29 20.91 7.53
CA ASN A 171 -6.92 20.77 8.84
C ASN A 171 -6.43 19.55 9.64
N GLY A 172 -5.13 19.23 9.58
CA GLY A 172 -4.54 18.10 10.30
C GLY A 172 -4.70 16.74 9.59
N ILE A 173 -5.26 16.72 8.38
CA ILE A 173 -5.43 15.50 7.59
C ILE A 173 -4.54 15.60 6.35
N TRP A 174 -3.59 14.67 6.21
CA TRP A 174 -2.82 14.51 4.98
C TRP A 174 -3.69 13.87 3.90
N LYS A 175 -4.00 14.63 2.85
CA LYS A 175 -4.84 14.23 1.73
C LYS A 175 -4.00 14.05 0.47
N VAL A 176 -4.47 13.25 -0.47
CA VAL A 176 -3.93 13.22 -1.83
C VAL A 176 -4.15 14.58 -2.47
N ALA A 177 -3.12 15.17 -3.07
CA ALA A 177 -3.28 16.47 -3.75
C ALA A 177 -4.09 16.31 -5.05
N ASP A 178 -4.91 17.30 -5.39
CA ASP A 178 -5.70 17.29 -6.63
C ASP A 178 -4.82 17.16 -7.88
N THR A 179 -3.66 17.82 -7.88
CA THR A 179 -2.62 17.68 -8.92
C THR A 179 -2.20 16.23 -9.20
N THR A 180 -2.20 15.37 -8.18
CA THR A 180 -1.92 13.93 -8.37
C THR A 180 -3.03 13.27 -9.16
N LEU A 181 -4.27 13.48 -8.73
CA LEU A 181 -5.42 12.92 -9.43
C LEU A 181 -5.45 13.43 -10.87
N CYS A 182 -5.33 14.74 -11.07
CA CYS A 182 -5.32 15.35 -12.39
C CYS A 182 -4.22 14.81 -13.31
N GLY A 183 -3.00 14.61 -12.81
CA GLY A 183 -1.93 13.98 -13.59
C GLY A 183 -2.31 12.58 -14.09
N LEU A 184 -2.85 11.74 -13.20
CA LEU A 184 -3.31 10.38 -13.54
C LEU A 184 -4.50 10.38 -14.51
N LEU A 185 -5.43 11.32 -14.33
CA LEU A 185 -6.56 11.48 -15.23
C LEU A 185 -6.11 11.91 -16.62
N GLN A 186 -5.14 12.81 -16.72
CA GLN A 186 -4.57 13.26 -18.00
C GLN A 186 -3.87 12.12 -18.73
N LEU A 187 -3.17 11.25 -18.01
CA LEU A 187 -2.57 10.02 -18.55
C LEU A 187 -3.62 9.11 -19.22
N LYS A 188 -4.82 9.00 -18.66
CA LYS A 188 -5.93 8.24 -19.27
C LYS A 188 -6.66 8.99 -20.38
N ALA A 189 -6.87 10.29 -20.21
CA ALA A 189 -7.70 11.11 -21.09
C ALA A 189 -6.94 11.71 -22.30
N GLY A 190 -5.61 11.62 -22.32
CA GLY A 190 -4.78 12.25 -23.36
C GLY A 190 -4.88 13.77 -23.27
N SER A 191 -5.35 14.44 -24.32
CA SER A 191 -5.47 15.91 -24.39
C SER A 191 -6.86 16.45 -24.02
N THR A 192 -7.78 15.60 -23.55
CA THR A 192 -9.13 16.04 -23.19
C THR A 192 -9.13 16.83 -21.87
N PRO A 193 -9.79 18.00 -21.79
CA PRO A 193 -9.95 18.73 -20.54
C PRO A 193 -10.74 17.92 -19.51
N ILE A 194 -10.25 17.90 -18.26
CA ILE A 194 -10.86 17.17 -17.16
C ILE A 194 -11.50 18.18 -16.19
N PRO A 195 -12.82 18.13 -15.97
CA PRO A 195 -13.48 19.00 -15.01
C PRO A 195 -12.83 18.92 -13.62
N GLY A 196 -12.45 20.07 -13.06
CA GLY A 196 -11.76 20.18 -11.77
C GLY A 196 -10.22 20.21 -11.88
N CYS A 197 -9.67 19.84 -13.03
CA CYS A 197 -8.26 20.01 -13.35
C CYS A 197 -8.08 21.29 -14.18
N SER A 198 -7.08 22.10 -13.81
CA SER A 198 -6.82 23.44 -14.37
C SER A 198 -5.35 23.61 -14.69
#